data_AF-A0A2H0YUM1-F1
#
_entry.id   AF-A0A2H0YUM1-F1
#
_cell.length_a   1.000
_cell.length_b   1.000
_cell.length_c   1.000
_cell.angle_alpha   90.00
_cell.angle_beta   90.00
_cell.angle_gamma   90.00
#
_symmetry.space_group_name_H-M   'P 1'
#
loop_
_entity.id
_entity.type
_entity.pdbx_description
1 polymer ?
#
loop_
_entity_poly.entity_id
_entity_poly.type
_entity_poly.pdbx_seq_one_letter_code
_entity_poly.pdbx_strand_id
1 'polypeptide(L)' 'KGNYFEETKGIDYVSLGYNLRMPTMLAVLGASQLKRVNWIIKKRREKAKYLIRELAEIDKIATFQEPKDSFAVYQMYTIR' A
#
# COMPACT_ATOMS: atom_id res chain seq x y z
N LYS A 1 12.29 30.56 17.64
CA LYS A 1 10.97 29.97 17.29
C LYS A 1 10.31 30.97 16.36
N GLY A 2 10.43 30.77 15.05
CA GLY A 2 9.80 31.61 14.03
C GLY A 2 8.57 30.91 13.48
N ASN A 3 7.42 31.55 13.57
CA ASN A 3 6.18 31.05 12.97
C ASN A 3 6.21 31.38 11.48
N TYR A 4 5.99 30.37 10.63
CA TYR A 4 5.99 30.46 9.16
C TYR A 4 5.09 31.58 8.61
N PHE A 5 4.06 31.97 9.37
CA PHE A 5 3.09 33.00 9.00
C PHE A 5 3.30 34.35 9.71
N GLU A 6 4.27 34.46 10.63
CA GLU A 6 4.51 35.66 11.44
C GLU A 6 5.83 36.36 11.12
N GLU A 7 6.79 35.66 10.51
CA GLU A 7 8.10 36.25 10.17
C GLU A 7 8.17 36.72 8.71
N THR A 8 8.42 38.01 8.52
CA THR A 8 8.72 38.64 7.22
C THR A 8 10.19 38.50 6.80
N LYS A 9 11.01 37.81 7.61
CA LYS A 9 12.38 37.46 7.21
C LYS A 9 12.31 36.44 6.09
N GLY A 10 12.99 36.74 4.98
CA GLY A 10 12.99 35.93 3.78
C GLY A 10 13.22 34.46 4.10
N ILE A 11 12.24 33.63 3.78
CA ILE A 11 12.36 32.18 3.87
C ILE A 11 13.54 31.80 2.95
N ASP A 12 14.56 31.16 3.52
CA ASP A 12 15.76 30.72 2.80
C ASP A 12 15.42 29.50 1.93
N TYR A 13 14.82 29.77 0.78
CA TYR A 13 14.51 28.75 -0.21
C TYR A 13 15.78 28.39 -0.99
N VAL A 14 16.30 27.18 -0.75
CA VAL A 14 17.46 26.65 -1.47
C VAL A 14 17.14 26.37 -2.95
N SER A 15 15.90 25.97 -3.26
CA SER A 15 15.41 25.71 -4.63
C SER A 15 13.88 25.69 -4.69
N LEU A 16 13.33 25.63 -5.92
CA LEU A 16 11.89 25.47 -6.14
C LEU A 16 11.40 24.12 -5.58
N GLY A 17 10.34 24.14 -4.77
CA GLY A 17 9.75 22.94 -4.19
C GLY A 17 8.22 23.01 -4.10
N TYR A 18 7.62 21.84 -3.86
CA TYR A 18 6.17 21.67 -3.71
C TYR A 18 5.79 21.30 -2.28
N ASN A 19 4.55 21.59 -1.89
CA ASN A 19 4.02 21.13 -0.61
C ASN A 19 3.41 19.72 -0.76
N LEU A 20 4.24 18.68 -0.58
CA LEU A 20 3.83 17.28 -0.61
C LEU A 20 3.79 16.64 0.79
N ARG A 21 3.59 17.46 1.85
CA ARG A 21 3.57 16.97 3.23
C ARG A 21 2.30 16.14 3.49
N MET A 22 2.48 14.98 4.12
CA MET A 22 1.36 14.19 4.64
C MET A 22 0.76 14.87 5.88
N PRO A 23 -0.57 15.06 5.95
CA PRO A 23 -1.23 15.55 7.17
C PRO A 23 -1.04 14.62 8.37
N THR A 24 -0.86 15.20 9.56
CA THR A 24 -0.66 14.45 10.82
C THR A 24 -1.77 13.42 11.07
N MET A 25 -3.02 13.75 10.74
CA MET A 25 -4.14 12.81 10.88
C MET A 25 -3.97 11.55 10.04
N LEU A 26 -3.49 11.68 8.78
CA LEU A 26 -3.24 10.54 7.91
C LEU A 26 -2.03 9.72 8.39
N ALA A 27 -1.00 10.37 8.93
CA ALA A 27 0.16 9.68 9.49
C ALA A 27 -0.22 8.79 10.69
N VAL A 28 -1.03 9.32 11.62
CA VAL A 28 -1.50 8.56 12.79
C VAL A 28 -2.42 7.40 12.37
N LEU A 29 -3.34 7.63 11.42
CA LEU A 29 -4.18 6.58 10.87
C LEU A 29 -3.33 5.49 10.20
N GLY A 30 -2.37 5.87 9.36
CA GLY A 30 -1.47 4.96 8.68
C GLY A 30 -0.65 4.11 9.65
N ALA A 31 -0.09 4.74 10.70
CA ALA A 31 0.65 4.04 11.75
C ALA A 31 -0.21 2.97 12.46
N SER A 32 -1.49 3.26 12.71
CA SER A 32 -2.43 2.29 13.27
C SER A 32 -2.70 1.12 12.31
N GLN A 33 -2.91 1.41 11.02
CA GLN A 33 -3.17 0.39 9.99
C GLN A 33 -1.96 -0.52 9.75
N LEU A 34 -0.74 0.02 9.78
CA LEU A 34 0.49 -0.75 9.61
C LEU A 34 0.65 -1.86 10.64
N LYS A 35 0.15 -1.68 11.88
CA LYS A 35 0.15 -2.73 12.91
C LYS A 35 -0.63 -3.99 12.48
N ARG A 36 -1.57 -3.86 11.54
CA ARG A 36 -2.41 -4.97 11.04
C ARG A 36 -2.01 -5.48 9.66
N VAL A 37 -0.99 -4.89 9.02
CA VAL A 37 -0.65 -5.18 7.61
C VAL A 37 -0.40 -6.67 7.37
N ASN A 38 0.34 -7.34 8.26
CA ASN A 38 0.63 -8.77 8.14
C ASN A 38 -0.64 -9.63 8.23
N TRP A 39 -1.58 -9.25 9.10
CA TRP A 39 -2.86 -9.94 9.21
C TRP A 39 -3.71 -9.76 7.94
N ILE A 40 -3.73 -8.55 7.36
CA ILE A 40 -4.45 -8.27 6.10
C ILE A 40 -3.85 -9.10 4.95
N ILE A 41 -2.51 -9.11 4.83
CA ILE A 41 -1.80 -9.90 3.81
C ILE A 41 -2.11 -11.39 3.98
N LYS A 42 -2.07 -11.92 5.21
CA LYS A 42 -2.44 -13.31 5.50
C LYS A 42 -3.87 -13.62 5.01
N LYS A 43 -4.85 -12.77 5.32
CA LYS A 43 -6.24 -12.96 4.87
C LYS A 43 -6.39 -12.91 3.35
N ARG A 44 -5.68 -12.01 2.67
CA ARG A 44 -5.67 -11.96 1.21
C ARG A 44 -5.09 -13.24 0.60
N ARG A 45 -3.96 -13.73 1.14
CA ARG A 45 -3.34 -14.98 0.69
C ARG A 45 -4.23 -16.19 0.93
N GLU A 46 -4.94 -16.26 2.06
CA GLU A 46 -5.93 -17.32 2.33
C GLU A 46 -7.03 -17.34 1.25
N LYS A 47 -7.57 -16.16 0.90
CA LYS A 47 -8.61 -16.03 -0.14
C LYS A 47 -8.08 -16.32 -1.54
N ALA A 48 -6.87 -15.88 -1.86
CA ALA A 48 -6.24 -16.17 -3.15
C ALA A 48 -6.02 -17.68 -3.33
N LYS A 49 -5.53 -18.38 -2.30
CA LYS A 49 -5.36 -19.84 -2.35
C LYS A 49 -6.69 -20.58 -2.57
N TYR A 50 -7.75 -20.12 -1.92
CA TYR A 50 -9.09 -20.64 -2.17
C TYR A 50 -9.49 -20.45 -3.64
N LEU A 51 -9.39 -19.23 -4.17
CA LEU A 51 -9.73 -18.95 -5.58
C LEU A 51 -8.87 -19.74 -6.57
N ILE A 52 -7.56 -19.88 -6.34
CA ILE A 52 -6.67 -20.69 -7.18
C ILE A 52 -7.17 -22.12 -7.25
N ARG A 53 -7.55 -22.71 -6.10
CA ARG A 53 -8.01 -24.09 -6.04
C ARG A 53 -9.33 -24.28 -6.78
N GLU A 54 -10.34 -23.45 -6.50
CA GLU A 54 -11.67 -23.62 -7.10
C GLU A 54 -11.68 -23.28 -8.60
N LEU A 55 -10.86 -22.33 -9.04
CA LEU A 55 -10.81 -21.92 -10.46
C LEU A 55 -9.87 -22.78 -11.30
N ALA A 56 -8.95 -23.53 -10.70
CA ALA A 56 -8.06 -24.43 -11.43
C ALA A 56 -8.81 -25.58 -12.12
N GLU A 57 -10.04 -25.88 -11.70
CA GLU A 57 -10.89 -26.91 -12.31
C GLU A 57 -11.57 -26.44 -13.62
N ILE A 58 -11.42 -25.17 -13.99
CA ILE A 58 -12.07 -24.57 -15.16
C ILE A 58 -11.03 -24.39 -16.27
N ASP A 59 -11.09 -25.24 -17.31
CA ASP A 59 -10.12 -25.26 -18.42
C ASP A 59 -9.89 -23.92 -19.13
N LYS A 60 -10.89 -23.02 -19.09
CA LYS A 60 -10.85 -21.70 -19.75
C LYS A 60 -10.26 -20.59 -18.88
N ILE A 61 -9.91 -20.86 -17.62
CA ILE A 61 -9.42 -19.85 -16.68
C ILE A 61 -7.96 -20.13 -16.34
N ALA A 62 -7.09 -19.16 -16.62
CA ALA A 62 -5.72 -19.21 -16.14
C ALA A 62 -5.63 -18.68 -14.70
N THR A 63 -5.19 -19.53 -13.77
CA THR A 63 -4.95 -19.13 -12.38
C THR A 63 -3.55 -18.51 -12.21
N PHE A 64 -3.45 -17.56 -11.28
CA PHE A 64 -2.17 -16.92 -10.99
C PHE A 64 -1.22 -17.90 -10.28
N GLN A 65 -0.02 -18.06 -10.84
CA GLN A 65 1.07 -18.83 -10.23
C GLN A 65 2.13 -17.86 -9.70
N GLU A 66 2.38 -17.92 -8.40
CA GLU A 66 3.37 -17.07 -7.73
C GLU A 66 4.79 -17.48 -8.18
N PRO A 67 5.60 -16.55 -8.73
CA PRO A 67 6.97 -16.86 -9.12
C PRO A 67 7.81 -17.36 -7.93
N LYS A 68 8.81 -18.19 -8.22
CA LYS A 68 9.79 -18.64 -7.21
C LYS A 68 10.47 -17.42 -6.57
N ASP A 69 10.71 -17.50 -5.26
CA ASP A 69 11.37 -16.46 -4.46
C ASP A 69 10.60 -15.12 -4.39
N SER A 70 9.29 -15.13 -4.67
CA SER A 70 8.42 -13.96 -4.54
C SER A 70 7.42 -14.11 -3.38
N PHE A 71 6.90 -12.97 -2.92
CA PHE A 71 5.83 -12.91 -1.91
C PHE A 71 4.71 -11.96 -2.36
N ALA A 72 3.77 -12.51 -3.12
CA ALA A 72 2.58 -11.81 -3.59
C ALA A 72 1.65 -11.44 -2.43
N VAL A 73 1.33 -10.16 -2.29
CA VAL A 73 0.38 -9.68 -1.26
C VAL A 73 -1.09 -9.84 -1.67
N TYR A 74 -1.33 -10.21 -2.94
CA TYR A 74 -2.66 -10.36 -3.55
C TYR A 74 -3.57 -9.15 -3.26
N GLN A 75 -3.08 -7.94 -3.59
CA GLN A 75 -3.88 -6.71 -3.51
C GLN A 75 -5.18 -6.86 -4.34
N MET A 76 -5.09 -7.54 -5.47
CA MET A 76 -6.19 -8.01 -6.31
C MET A 76 -5.90 -9.43 -6.79
N TYR A 77 -6.94 -10.19 -7.13
CA TYR A 77 -6.83 -11.50 -7.78
C TYR A 77 -7.45 -11.40 -9.18
N THR A 78 -6.61 -11.45 -10.21
CA THR A 78 -7.01 -11.26 -11.61
C THR A 78 -7.02 -12.59 -12.33
N ILE A 79 -8.09 -12.85 -13.09
CA ILE A 79 -8.25 -14.02 -13.96
C ILE A 79 -8.05 -13.62 -15.42
N ARG A 80 -7.68 -14.59 -16.26
CA ARG A 80 -7.58 -14.46 -17.71
C ARG A 80 -8.26 -15.63 -18.39
#